data_AF-A0A8T3ZGT9-F1
#
_entry.id   AF-A0A8T3ZGT9-F1
#
_cell.length_a   1.000
_cell.length_b   1.000
_cell.length_c   1.000
_cell.angle_alpha   90.00
_cell.angle_beta   90.00
_cell.angle_gamma   90.00
#
_symmetry.space_group_name_H-M   'P 1'
#
loop_
_entity.id
_entity.type
_entity.pdbx_description
1 polymer ?
#
loop_
_entity_poly.entity_id
_entity_poly.type
_entity_poly.pdbx_seq_one_letter_code
_entity_poly.pdbx_strand_id
1 'polypeptide(L)'
;MAKKPEFVITNMVASASLGLELDLYSLAQKIKEIEYEPEQFPGAILKFKDPKASLLLFKNGKVVCVGCKKREIIEKTIDKTIKMLTPYAKKILTKKKPEIEITNIVASADLNMELDL
;
A
#
# COMPACT_ATOMS: atom_id res chain seq x y z
N MET A 1 37.78 14.82 7.52
CA MET A 1 36.36 15.24 7.69
C MET A 1 35.53 13.97 7.71
N ALA A 2 34.65 13.79 8.71
CA ALA A 2 33.77 12.62 8.76
C ALA A 2 32.76 12.68 7.60
N LYS A 3 32.61 11.59 6.87
CA LYS A 3 31.63 11.49 5.77
C LYS A 3 30.23 11.54 6.38
N LYS A 4 29.34 12.39 5.84
CA LYS A 4 27.94 12.41 6.29
C LYS A 4 27.29 11.05 6.00
N PRO A 5 26.49 10.49 6.93
CA PRO A 5 25.84 9.21 6.71
C PRO A 5 24.87 9.30 5.53
N GLU A 6 24.92 8.31 4.64
CA GLU A 6 24.00 8.18 3.51
C GLU A 6 22.74 7.45 3.98
N PHE A 7 21.58 8.09 3.84
CA PHE A 7 20.29 7.52 4.21
C PHE A 7 19.67 6.81 3.00
N VAL A 8 19.18 5.59 3.22
CA VAL A 8 18.48 4.80 2.22
C VAL A 8 17.09 4.46 2.72
N ILE A 9 16.06 4.86 1.97
CA ILE A 9 14.67 4.46 2.27
C ILE A 9 14.52 2.95 1.99
N THR A 10 14.14 2.20 3.02
CA THR A 10 13.95 0.75 2.93
C THR A 10 12.49 0.39 2.72
N ASN A 11 11.56 1.17 3.28
CA ASN A 11 10.13 0.97 3.14
C ASN A 11 9.34 2.26 3.39
N MET A 12 8.21 2.39 2.70
CA MET A 12 7.20 3.41 2.95
C MET A 12 5.84 2.76 3.14
N VAL A 13 5.06 3.35 4.04
CA VAL A 13 3.66 3.01 4.29
C VAL A 13 2.82 4.22 3.92
N ALA A 14 1.79 4.00 3.12
CA ALA A 14 0.88 5.05 2.68
C ALA A 14 -0.57 4.61 2.84
N SER A 15 -1.44 5.56 3.16
CA SER A 15 -2.89 5.38 3.15
C SER A 15 -3.55 6.25 2.10
N ALA A 16 -4.66 5.74 1.56
CA ALA A 16 -5.53 6.48 0.66
C ALA A 16 -6.98 5.99 0.78
N SER A 17 -7.91 6.75 0.21
CA SER A 17 -9.27 6.31 -0.03
C SER A 17 -9.47 6.08 -1.53
N LEU A 18 -9.85 4.86 -1.92
CA LEU A 18 -10.11 4.51 -3.31
C LEU A 18 -11.41 5.14 -3.84
N GLY A 19 -12.26 5.64 -2.94
CA GLY A 19 -13.57 6.17 -3.33
C GLY A 19 -14.55 5.08 -3.79
N LEU A 20 -14.37 3.84 -3.33
CA LEU A 20 -15.17 2.67 -3.70
C LEU A 20 -15.71 1.99 -2.44
N GLU A 21 -16.94 1.49 -2.48
CA GLU A 21 -17.42 0.50 -1.50
C GLU A 21 -17.13 -0.91 -2.03
N LEU A 22 -16.44 -1.73 -1.23
CA LEU A 22 -15.90 -3.01 -1.65
C LEU A 22 -16.59 -4.17 -0.93
N ASP A 23 -16.96 -5.20 -1.69
CA ASP A 23 -17.30 -6.52 -1.16
C ASP A 23 -16.05 -7.41 -1.20
N LEU A 24 -15.34 -7.48 -0.07
CA LEU A 24 -14.08 -8.21 0.04
C LEU A 24 -14.22 -9.71 -0.21
N TYR A 25 -15.35 -10.33 0.13
CA TYR A 25 -15.59 -11.75 -0.14
C TYR A 25 -15.72 -11.99 -1.64
N SER A 26 -16.56 -11.20 -2.32
CA SER A 26 -16.72 -11.28 -3.77
C SER A 26 -15.41 -11.02 -4.52
N LEU A 27 -14.59 -10.08 -4.02
CA LEU A 27 -13.29 -9.77 -4.62
C LEU A 27 -12.29 -10.92 -4.48
N ALA A 28 -12.18 -11.54 -3.30
CA ALA A 28 -11.28 -12.67 -3.07
C ALA A 28 -11.64 -13.90 -3.91
N GLN A 29 -12.93 -14.11 -4.20
CA GLN A 29 -13.37 -15.18 -5.10
C GLN A 29 -13.04 -14.92 -6.57
N LYS A 30 -13.02 -13.64 -6.99
CA LYS A 30 -12.84 -13.25 -8.40
C LYS A 30 -11.40 -12.92 -8.77
N ILE A 31 -10.60 -12.48 -7.81
CA ILE A 31 -9.24 -11.99 -8.03
C ILE A 31 -8.29 -12.85 -7.19
N LYS A 32 -7.49 -13.68 -7.86
CA LYS A 32 -6.60 -14.66 -7.23
C LYS A 32 -5.53 -14.02 -6.33
N GLU A 33 -5.13 -12.79 -6.64
CA GLU A 33 -4.13 -12.02 -5.88
C GLU A 33 -4.68 -11.43 -4.57
N ILE A 34 -5.99 -11.54 -4.32
CA ILE A 34 -6.66 -11.05 -3.12
C ILE A 34 -6.91 -12.21 -2.16
N GLU A 35 -6.30 -12.13 -0.98
CA GLU A 35 -6.53 -13.03 0.14
C GLU A 35 -7.42 -12.32 1.18
N TYR A 36 -8.50 -12.95 1.65
CA TYR A 36 -9.39 -12.36 2.64
C TYR A 36 -9.88 -13.41 3.64
N GLU A 37 -9.33 -13.35 4.85
CA GLU A 37 -9.64 -14.24 5.97
C GLU A 37 -10.08 -13.39 7.17
N PRO A 38 -11.38 -13.00 7.26
CA PRO A 38 -11.86 -12.04 8.27
C PRO A 38 -11.69 -12.49 9.71
N GLU A 39 -11.63 -13.80 9.95
CA GLU A 39 -11.34 -14.39 11.26
C GLU A 39 -9.90 -14.10 11.71
N GLN A 40 -8.98 -13.85 10.77
CA GLN A 40 -7.58 -13.52 11.06
C GLN A 40 -7.30 -12.02 10.97
N PHE A 41 -7.88 -11.33 9.98
CA PHE A 41 -7.63 -9.92 9.73
C PHE A 41 -8.84 -9.23 9.07
N PRO A 42 -9.28 -8.05 9.54
CA PRO A 42 -10.50 -7.38 9.05
C PRO A 42 -10.43 -6.83 7.62
N GLY A 43 -9.24 -6.79 7.00
CA GLY A 43 -9.05 -6.33 5.62
C GLY A 43 -8.66 -7.46 4.67
N ALA A 44 -8.76 -7.21 3.36
CA ALA A 44 -8.23 -8.12 2.36
C ALA A 44 -6.80 -7.72 1.99
N ILE A 45 -5.94 -8.70 1.71
CA ILE A 45 -4.55 -8.51 1.34
C ILE A 45 -4.44 -8.70 -0.17
N LEU A 46 -4.04 -7.65 -0.88
CA LEU A 46 -3.72 -7.69 -2.32
C LEU A 46 -2.21 -7.57 -2.50
N LYS A 47 -1.59 -8.56 -3.17
CA LYS A 47 -0.14 -8.56 -3.43
C LYS A 47 0.15 -8.31 -4.91
N PHE A 48 0.89 -7.25 -5.21
CA PHE A 48 1.47 -7.04 -6.54
C PHE A 48 2.88 -7.60 -6.60
N LYS A 49 3.18 -8.35 -7.68
CA LYS A 49 4.53 -8.85 -7.98
C LYS A 49 5.42 -7.79 -8.62
N ASP A 50 4.85 -6.98 -9.52
CA ASP A 50 5.54 -5.89 -10.20
C ASP A 50 4.61 -4.66 -10.40
N PRO A 51 4.95 -3.50 -9.80
CA PRO A 51 5.98 -3.33 -8.76
C PRO A 51 5.63 -4.13 -7.50
N LYS A 52 6.65 -4.57 -6.74
CA LYS A 52 6.43 -5.31 -5.49
C LYS A 52 5.77 -4.39 -4.47
N ALA A 53 4.52 -4.67 -4.14
CA ALA A 53 3.73 -3.93 -3.16
C ALA A 53 2.69 -4.85 -2.51
N SER A 54 2.32 -4.56 -1.28
CA SER A 54 1.19 -5.22 -0.60
C SER A 54 0.20 -4.16 -0.17
N LEU A 55 -1.09 -4.42 -0.40
CA LEU A 55 -2.16 -3.51 -0.05
C LEU A 55 -3.12 -4.20 0.92
N LEU A 56 -3.51 -3.46 1.93
CA LEU A 56 -4.59 -3.83 2.85
C LEU A 56 -5.83 -3.06 2.41
N LEU A 57 -6.84 -3.77 1.94
CA LEU A 57 -8.10 -3.25 1.43
C LEU A 57 -9.18 -3.38 2.50
N PHE A 58 -9.94 -2.31 2.74
CA PHE A 58 -11.05 -2.31 3.68
C PHE A 58 -12.38 -2.13 2.96
N LYS A 59 -13.48 -2.65 3.54
CA LYS A 59 -14.83 -2.60 2.96
C LYS A 59 -15.28 -1.18 2.56
N ASN A 60 -14.84 -0.16 3.31
CA ASN A 60 -15.15 1.25 3.06
C ASN A 60 -14.30 1.91 1.97
N GLY A 61 -13.43 1.15 1.29
CA GLY A 61 -12.54 1.67 0.25
C GLY A 61 -11.25 2.31 0.78
N LYS A 62 -11.01 2.31 2.09
CA LYS A 62 -9.69 2.66 2.62
C LYS A 62 -8.68 1.61 2.13
N VAL A 63 -7.50 2.08 1.77
CA VAL A 63 -6.37 1.24 1.40
C VAL A 63 -5.13 1.66 2.16
N VAL A 64 -4.33 0.68 2.58
CA VAL A 64 -2.98 0.89 3.10
C VAL A 64 -2.00 0.17 2.20
N CYS A 65 -1.06 0.89 1.59
CA CYS A 65 -0.03 0.38 0.71
C CYS A 65 1.31 0.30 1.46
N VAL A 66 1.96 -0.86 1.41
CA VAL A 66 3.26 -1.13 2.06
C VAL A 66 4.22 -1.84 1.10
N GLY A 67 5.52 -1.78 1.40
CA GLY A 67 6.57 -2.49 0.67
C GLY A 67 7.21 -1.66 -0.45
N CYS A 68 6.77 -0.42 -0.65
CA CYS A 68 7.27 0.48 -1.67
C CYS A 68 8.43 1.32 -1.14
N LYS A 69 9.48 1.52 -1.96
CA LYS A 69 10.63 2.38 -1.63
C LYS A 69 10.58 3.77 -2.22
N LYS A 70 9.59 4.05 -3.09
CA LYS A 70 9.44 5.30 -3.82
C LYS A 70 7.97 5.72 -3.87
N ARG A 71 7.71 7.03 -3.76
CA ARG A 71 6.34 7.57 -3.76
C ARG A 71 5.64 7.29 -5.09
N GLU A 72 6.36 7.38 -6.20
CA GLU A 72 5.84 7.13 -7.55
C GLU A 72 5.34 5.69 -7.72
N ILE A 73 5.98 4.74 -7.01
CA ILE A 73 5.54 3.34 -7.02
C ILE A 73 4.22 3.20 -6.25
N ILE A 74 4.06 3.90 -5.12
CA ILE A 74 2.82 3.92 -4.34
C ILE A 74 1.68 4.47 -5.19
N GLU A 75 1.90 5.62 -5.84
CA GLU A 75 0.90 6.27 -6.71
C GLU A 75 0.45 5.33 -7.85
N LYS A 76 1.40 4.75 -8.58
CA LYS A 76 1.11 3.77 -9.64
C LYS A 76 0.34 2.55 -9.12
N THR A 77 0.71 2.06 -7.95
CA THR A 77 0.10 0.89 -7.33
C THR A 77 -1.36 1.17 -6.93
N ILE A 78 -1.62 2.34 -6.34
CA ILE A 78 -2.98 2.77 -5.99
C ILE A 78 -3.83 2.96 -7.25
N ASP A 79 -3.30 3.62 -8.29
CA ASP A 79 -4.00 3.81 -9.56
C ASP A 79 -4.34 2.47 -10.23
N LYS A 80 -3.40 1.51 -10.23
CA LYS A 80 -3.63 0.16 -10.76
C LYS A 80 -4.71 -0.57 -9.95
N THR A 81 -4.71 -0.41 -8.63
CA THR A 81 -5.71 -1.00 -7.74
C THR A 81 -7.10 -0.43 -8.02
N ILE A 82 -7.24 0.89 -8.17
CA ILE A 82 -8.53 1.51 -8.52
C ILE A 82 -9.06 0.93 -9.83
N LYS A 83 -8.24 0.87 -10.88
CA LYS A 83 -8.64 0.32 -12.18
C LYS A 83 -9.06 -1.14 -12.09
N MET A 84 -8.36 -1.95 -11.31
CA MET A 84 -8.65 -3.36 -11.12
C MET A 84 -9.95 -3.59 -10.33
N LEU A 85 -10.21 -2.78 -9.31
CA LEU A 85 -11.36 -2.96 -8.41
C LEU A 85 -12.64 -2.26 -8.90
N THR A 86 -12.52 -1.21 -9.72
CA THR A 86 -13.68 -0.43 -10.22
C THR A 86 -14.77 -1.30 -10.86
N PRO A 87 -14.47 -2.30 -11.73
CA PRO A 87 -15.49 -3.16 -12.33
C PRO A 87 -16.28 -4.00 -11.32
N TYR A 88 -15.74 -4.19 -10.11
CA TYR A 88 -16.31 -5.02 -9.05
C TYR A 88 -16.81 -4.17 -7.87
N ALA A 89 -16.68 -2.85 -7.94
CA ALA A 89 -17.07 -1.96 -6.86
C ALA A 89 -18.59 -2.04 -6.67
N LYS A 90 -19.02 -2.25 -5.42
CA LYS A 90 -20.45 -2.27 -5.06
C LYS A 90 -21.07 -0.88 -5.25
N LYS A 91 -20.28 0.16 -4.98
CA LYS A 91 -20.66 1.56 -5.16
C LYS A 91 -19.43 2.40 -5.45
N ILE A 92 -19.56 3.36 -6.37
CA ILE A 92 -18.55 4.40 -6.60
C ILE A 92 -18.95 5.60 -5.75
N LEU A 93 -18.13 5.94 -4.76
CA LEU A 93 -18.34 7.07 -3.84
C LEU A 93 -17.76 8.38 -4.40
N THR A 94 -16.62 8.30 -5.10
CA THR A 94 -16.02 9.45 -5.78
C THR A 94 -15.15 8.99 -6.95
N LYS A 95 -15.03 9.84 -7.98
CA LYS A 95 -14.08 9.65 -9.10
C LYS A 95 -12.88 10.58 -9.02
N LYS A 96 -12.75 11.37 -7.94
CA LYS A 96 -11.58 12.24 -7.75
C LYS A 96 -10.33 11.39 -7.57
N LYS A 97 -9.19 11.92 -8.00
CA LYS A 97 -7.89 11.29 -7.74
C LYS A 97 -7.74 11.10 -6.22
N PRO A 98 -7.36 9.91 -5.75
CA PRO A 98 -7.18 9.67 -4.31
C PRO A 98 -6.06 10.56 -3.77
N GLU A 99 -6.31 11.18 -2.62
CA GLU A 99 -5.25 11.82 -1.85
C GLU A 99 -4.43 10.73 -1.15
N ILE A 100 -3.11 10.77 -1.34
CA ILE A 100 -2.18 9.76 -0.84
C ILE A 100 -1.35 10.39 0.28
N GLU A 101 -1.55 9.86 1.47
CA GLU A 101 -0.87 10.25 2.70
C GLU A 101 0.23 9.23 3.01
N ILE A 102 1.47 9.70 3.19
CA ILE A 102 2.56 8.84 3.68
C ILE A 102 2.50 8.86 5.20
N THR A 103 2.24 7.70 5.80
CA THR A 103 2.04 7.58 7.25
C THR A 103 3.28 7.09 7.98
N ASN A 104 4.18 6.39 7.29
CA ASN A 104 5.47 5.95 7.86
C ASN A 104 6.53 5.81 6.77
N ILE A 105 7.79 6.12 7.13
CA ILE A 105 8.98 5.91 6.31
C ILE A 105 10.04 5.24 7.19
N VAL A 106 10.52 4.08 6.75
CA VAL A 106 11.67 3.40 7.35
C VAL A 106 12.90 3.70 6.51
N ALA A 107 13.96 4.20 7.14
CA ALA A 107 15.24 4.47 6.51
C ALA A 107 16.38 3.84 7.30
N SER A 108 17.41 3.39 6.61
CA SER A 108 18.66 2.90 7.18
C SER A 108 19.80 3.84 6.81
N ALA A 109 20.77 4.01 7.70
CA ALA A 109 22.00 4.72 7.40
C ALA A 109 23.20 4.02 8.06
N ASP A 110 24.34 4.10 7.39
CA ASP A 110 25.62 3.69 7.95
C ASP A 110 26.32 4.90 8.54
N LEU A 111 26.60 4.86 9.85
CA LEU A 111 27.26 5.94 10.58
C LEU A 111 28.77 5.99 10.30
N ASN A 112 29.33 4.97 9.64
CA ASN A 112 30.75 4.82 9.34
C ASN A 112 31.63 5.02 10.59
N MET A 113 31.14 4.62 11.76
CA MET A 113 31.82 4.67 13.03
C MET A 113 31.35 3.53 13.93
N GLU A 114 32.24 3.05 14.78
CA GLU A 114 31.89 2.13 15.86
C GLU A 114 31.29 2.92 17.02
N LEU A 115 30.19 2.41 17.56
CA LEU A 115 29.54 2.92 18.75
C LEU A 115 29.78 1.92 19.87
N ASP A 116 30.19 2.43 21.03
CA ASP A 116 30.16 1.67 22.28
C ASP A 116 28.74 1.81 22.85
N LEU A 117 27.99 0.71 22.93
CA LEU A 117 26.55 0.66 23.23
C LEU A 117 26.26 0.16 24.64
#